data_AF-A0A971VWU8-F1
#
_entry.id   AF-A0A971VWU8-F1
#
_cell.length_a   1.000
_cell.length_b   1.000
_cell.length_c   1.000
_cell.angle_alpha   90.00
_cell.angle_beta   90.00
_cell.angle_gamma   90.00
#
_symmetry.space_group_name_H-M   'P 1'
#
loop_
_entity.id
_entity.type
_entity.pdbx_description
1 polymer ?
#
loop_
_entity_poly.entity_id
_entity_poly.type
_entity_poly.pdbx_seq_one_letter_code
_entity_poly.pdbx_strand_id
1 'polypeptide(L)'
;MRILRLYAPSQTGEFTLCYAHANSTGESFINEVPIDITYACAGDDLSQDEPSPKMTIVLPKGTVLGDGDFLSAGRGETLLRWSSSLKKFAVCAPGFLSVSSRVSIWKAIKTAILTVSDKGSKGERIDTAGPELERLITAQGGVVEDKKIVPDEKDKIAECIKQWCEEGFNLVLTTGGTGLSARDVTPEALIEIAEKIVPGFGEMMRMDTLKYTERAFLTRSVAIIYKKTLVIAFPGSQRGAKQCFEAIVPALRHGVETLAGWDSECGG
;
A
#
# COMPACT_ATOMS: atom_id res chain seq x y z
N MET A 1 -2.83 -2.25 19.63
CA MET A 1 -3.57 -3.23 20.44
C MET A 1 -2.87 -4.60 20.38
N ARG A 2 -3.43 -5.66 21.01
CA ARG A 2 -2.86 -7.02 20.95
C ARG A 2 -3.93 -8.05 20.57
N ILE A 3 -3.51 -9.12 19.89
CA ILE A 3 -4.36 -10.30 19.66
C ILE A 3 -4.58 -11.03 20.99
N LEU A 4 -5.83 -11.29 21.35
CA LEU A 4 -6.19 -11.93 22.62
C LEU A 4 -6.37 -13.43 22.46
N ARG A 5 -6.87 -13.87 21.31
CA ARG A 5 -7.13 -15.29 21.02
C ARG A 5 -7.11 -15.51 19.51
N LEU A 6 -6.70 -16.70 19.12
CA LEU A 6 -6.76 -17.20 17.74
C LEU A 6 -7.59 -18.49 17.80
N TYR A 7 -8.81 -18.47 17.27
CA TYR A 7 -9.80 -19.50 17.50
C TYR A 7 -10.33 -20.05 16.17
N ALA A 8 -10.13 -21.35 15.93
CA ALA A 8 -10.71 -22.05 14.79
C ALA A 8 -11.34 -23.38 15.25
N PRO A 9 -12.64 -23.37 15.63
CA PRO A 9 -13.31 -24.56 16.14
C PRO A 9 -13.31 -25.72 15.12
N SER A 10 -13.37 -25.41 13.82
CA SER A 10 -13.31 -26.40 12.73
C SER A 10 -11.96 -27.12 12.62
N GLN A 11 -10.88 -26.58 13.21
CA GLN A 11 -9.53 -27.15 13.17
C GLN A 11 -9.05 -27.59 14.57
N THR A 12 -9.96 -28.08 15.41
CA THR A 12 -9.66 -28.66 16.74
C THR A 12 -9.11 -27.69 17.81
N GLY A 13 -9.43 -26.39 17.76
CA GLY A 13 -9.39 -25.53 18.95
C GLY A 13 -8.67 -24.17 18.82
N GLU A 14 -7.92 -23.83 19.86
CA GLU A 14 -7.20 -22.56 19.98
C GLU A 14 -5.76 -22.69 19.47
N PHE A 15 -5.30 -21.65 18.78
CA PHE A 15 -3.94 -21.56 18.28
C PHE A 15 -3.14 -20.56 19.12
N THR A 16 -1.88 -20.89 19.41
CA THR A 16 -0.93 -19.89 19.97
C THR A 16 -0.24 -19.10 18.86
N LEU A 17 -0.03 -19.75 17.71
CA LEU A 17 0.65 -19.25 16.53
C LEU A 17 0.02 -19.87 15.29
N CYS A 18 -0.14 -19.08 14.22
CA CYS A 18 -0.51 -19.57 12.91
C CYS A 18 0.17 -18.77 11.79
N TYR A 19 0.29 -19.38 10.62
CA TYR A 19 0.82 -18.74 9.42
C TYR A 19 -0.31 -18.45 8.44
N ALA A 20 -0.54 -17.16 8.15
CA ALA A 20 -1.53 -16.70 7.20
C ALA A 20 -0.89 -16.40 5.84
N HIS A 21 -1.50 -16.90 4.78
CA HIS A 21 -1.10 -16.59 3.40
C HIS A 21 -2.29 -16.66 2.45
N ALA A 22 -2.08 -16.24 1.20
CA ALA A 22 -3.05 -16.43 0.13
C ALA A 22 -2.40 -17.11 -1.08
N ASN A 23 -3.19 -17.86 -1.84
CA ASN A 23 -2.74 -18.43 -3.11
C ASN A 23 -2.85 -17.40 -4.25
N SER A 24 -2.55 -17.83 -5.49
CA SER A 24 -2.62 -16.97 -6.67
C SER A 24 -4.03 -16.50 -7.05
N THR A 25 -5.08 -17.15 -6.54
CA THR A 25 -6.48 -16.72 -6.76
C THR A 25 -7.00 -15.79 -5.67
N GLY A 26 -6.18 -15.51 -4.65
CA GLY A 26 -6.55 -14.66 -3.51
C GLY A 26 -7.33 -15.39 -2.41
N GLU A 27 -7.49 -16.71 -2.53
CA GLU A 27 -8.06 -17.53 -1.46
C GLU A 27 -7.09 -17.55 -0.27
N SER A 28 -7.63 -17.37 0.94
CA SER A 28 -6.86 -17.27 2.17
C SER A 28 -6.69 -18.61 2.86
N PHE A 29 -5.52 -18.80 3.45
CA PHE A 29 -5.09 -20.03 4.10
C PHE A 29 -4.50 -19.73 5.47
N ILE A 30 -4.72 -20.66 6.40
CA ILE A 30 -4.01 -20.73 7.67
C ILE A 30 -3.35 -22.10 7.76
N ASN A 31 -2.03 -22.12 7.95
CA ASN A 31 -1.24 -23.36 8.06
C ASN A 31 -1.52 -24.35 6.91
N GLU A 32 -1.53 -23.86 5.66
CA GLU A 32 -1.83 -24.63 4.43
C GLU A 32 -3.27 -25.13 4.29
N VAL A 33 -4.19 -24.73 5.18
CA VAL A 33 -5.60 -25.09 5.09
C VAL A 33 -6.42 -23.89 4.60
N PRO A 34 -7.20 -24.03 3.50
CA PRO A 34 -8.10 -22.97 3.05
C PRO A 34 -9.14 -22.67 4.13
N ILE A 35 -9.27 -21.41 4.52
CA ILE A 35 -10.12 -21.02 5.63
C ILE A 35 -10.48 -19.53 5.55
N ASP A 36 -11.72 -19.21 5.92
CA ASP A 36 -12.12 -17.80 6.06
C ASP A 36 -11.52 -17.23 7.35
N ILE A 37 -10.88 -16.07 7.24
CA ILE A 37 -10.29 -15.37 8.39
C ILE A 37 -11.23 -14.25 8.80
N THR A 38 -11.64 -14.19 10.06
CA THR A 38 -12.58 -13.19 10.58
C THR A 38 -12.03 -12.54 11.86
N TYR A 39 -12.72 -11.53 12.42
CA TYR A 39 -12.45 -11.06 13.78
C TYR A 39 -13.71 -11.00 14.62
N ALA A 40 -13.49 -11.01 15.93
CA ALA A 40 -14.49 -10.70 16.95
C ALA A 40 -13.83 -9.88 18.07
N CYS A 41 -14.65 -9.23 18.89
CA CYS A 41 -14.20 -8.55 20.09
C CYS A 41 -14.28 -9.46 21.32
N ALA A 42 -13.43 -9.17 22.31
CA ALA A 42 -13.52 -9.81 23.61
C ALA A 42 -14.92 -9.60 24.23
N GLY A 43 -15.59 -10.71 24.54
CA GLY A 43 -16.94 -10.75 25.09
C GLY A 43 -18.04 -11.06 24.07
N ASP A 44 -17.71 -11.12 22.77
CA ASP A 44 -18.65 -11.59 21.76
C ASP A 44 -18.88 -13.11 21.89
N ASP A 45 -20.11 -13.55 21.61
CA ASP A 45 -20.46 -14.96 21.59
C ASP A 45 -19.99 -15.62 20.28
N LEU A 46 -19.08 -16.59 20.41
CA LEU A 46 -18.51 -17.36 19.30
C LEU A 46 -19.15 -18.75 19.16
N SER A 47 -20.21 -19.05 19.92
CA SER A 47 -20.85 -20.37 19.92
C SER A 47 -21.78 -20.61 18.72
N GLN A 48 -22.20 -19.55 18.02
CA GLN A 48 -23.06 -19.62 16.83
C GLN A 48 -22.27 -19.73 15.51
N ASP A 49 -21.01 -20.14 15.58
CA ASP A 49 -20.15 -20.25 14.43
C ASP A 49 -20.67 -21.31 13.43
N GLU A 50 -21.08 -20.86 12.24
CA GLU A 50 -21.56 -21.67 11.11
C GLU A 50 -20.65 -22.87 10.76
N PRO A 51 -21.16 -23.89 10.07
CA PRO A 51 -20.40 -25.10 9.72
C PRO A 51 -19.23 -24.89 8.74
N SER A 52 -19.02 -23.68 8.22
CA SER A 52 -17.90 -23.37 7.33
C SER A 52 -16.58 -23.24 8.10
N PRO A 53 -15.46 -23.74 7.56
CA PRO A 53 -14.17 -23.61 8.23
C PRO A 53 -13.79 -22.14 8.33
N LYS A 54 -13.57 -21.66 9.56
CA LYS A 54 -13.16 -20.28 9.82
C LYS A 54 -12.20 -20.13 10.99
N MET A 55 -11.37 -19.10 10.89
CA MET A 55 -10.40 -18.67 11.89
C MET A 55 -10.77 -17.28 12.39
N THR A 56 -11.17 -17.19 13.65
CA THR A 56 -11.54 -15.93 14.30
C THR A 56 -10.37 -15.37 15.11
N ILE A 57 -9.93 -14.16 14.74
CA ILE A 57 -8.96 -13.37 15.51
C ILE A 57 -9.73 -12.56 16.55
N VAL A 58 -9.53 -12.85 17.84
CA VAL A 58 -10.18 -12.10 18.91
C VAL A 58 -9.32 -10.90 19.29
N LEU A 59 -9.91 -9.71 19.16
CA LEU A 59 -9.31 -8.41 19.44
C LEU A 59 -9.92 -7.79 20.72
N PRO A 60 -9.31 -6.75 21.30
CA PRO A 60 -9.85 -6.10 22.49
C PRO A 60 -11.26 -5.55 22.28
N LYS A 61 -12.04 -5.49 23.36
CA LYS A 61 -13.40 -4.97 23.33
C LYS A 61 -13.46 -3.56 22.74
N GLY A 62 -14.45 -3.30 21.89
CA GLY A 62 -14.64 -2.00 21.22
C GLY A 62 -13.74 -1.78 20.00
N THR A 63 -13.04 -2.81 19.52
CA THR A 63 -12.27 -2.72 18.28
C THR A 63 -13.25 -2.66 17.10
N VAL A 64 -13.06 -1.66 16.23
CA VAL A 64 -13.90 -1.46 15.03
C VAL A 64 -12.98 -1.31 13.83
N LEU A 65 -13.18 -2.15 12.82
CA LEU A 65 -12.54 -2.01 11.51
C LEU A 65 -13.55 -1.44 10.52
N GLY A 66 -13.19 -0.35 9.85
CA GLY A 66 -13.93 0.17 8.70
C GLY A 66 -13.79 -0.75 7.48
N ASP A 67 -14.70 -0.63 6.52
CA ASP A 67 -14.57 -1.38 5.27
C ASP A 67 -13.28 -1.02 4.54
N GLY A 68 -12.51 -2.05 4.17
CA GLY A 68 -11.21 -1.88 3.52
C GLY A 68 -10.03 -1.59 4.46
N ASP A 69 -10.27 -1.34 5.76
CA ASP A 69 -9.19 -1.19 6.75
C ASP A 69 -8.36 -2.47 6.86
N PHE A 70 -7.13 -2.34 7.33
CA PHE A 70 -6.22 -3.45 7.50
C PHE A 70 -5.93 -3.73 8.97
N LEU A 71 -5.83 -5.00 9.34
CA LEU A 71 -5.17 -5.46 10.55
C LEU A 71 -3.70 -5.73 10.21
N SER A 72 -2.80 -4.94 10.79
CA SER A 72 -1.35 -5.05 10.60
C SER A 72 -0.69 -5.63 11.83
N ALA A 73 0.03 -6.75 11.65
CA ALA A 73 0.93 -7.33 12.64
C ALA A 73 2.39 -7.03 12.27
N GLY A 74 3.25 -6.87 13.28
CA GLY A 74 4.69 -6.67 13.06
C GLY A 74 5.05 -5.39 12.27
N ARG A 75 4.23 -4.33 12.32
CA ARG A 75 4.37 -3.13 11.47
C ARG A 75 4.31 -3.40 9.96
N GLY A 76 3.43 -4.31 9.54
CA GLY A 76 3.18 -4.64 8.13
C GLY A 76 3.85 -5.92 7.66
N GLU A 77 4.48 -6.68 8.57
CA GLU A 77 4.99 -8.03 8.28
C GLU A 77 3.85 -8.99 7.89
N THR A 78 2.68 -8.86 8.53
CA THR A 78 1.46 -9.56 8.12
C THR A 78 0.33 -8.57 8.02
N LEU A 79 -0.37 -8.59 6.90
CA LEU A 79 -1.38 -7.58 6.59
C LEU A 79 -2.66 -8.26 6.10
N LEU A 80 -3.74 -8.04 6.82
CA LEU A 80 -5.06 -8.59 6.52
C LEU A 80 -6.02 -7.45 6.21
N ARG A 81 -6.70 -7.47 5.06
CA ARG A 81 -7.66 -6.43 4.66
C ARG A 81 -9.08 -6.86 4.97
N TRP A 82 -9.80 -6.07 5.75
CA TRP A 82 -11.18 -6.34 6.15
C TRP A 82 -12.17 -5.99 5.03
N SER A 83 -13.15 -6.87 4.80
CA SER A 83 -14.33 -6.61 3.99
C SER A 83 -15.58 -6.74 4.87
N SER A 84 -16.33 -5.65 5.01
CA SER A 84 -17.56 -5.61 5.79
C SER A 84 -18.71 -6.36 5.10
N SER A 85 -18.74 -6.34 3.76
CA SER A 85 -19.76 -7.05 2.97
C SER A 85 -19.57 -8.57 3.01
N LEU A 86 -18.32 -9.04 2.93
CA LEU A 86 -17.99 -10.46 3.01
C LEU A 86 -17.78 -10.95 4.44
N LYS A 87 -17.70 -10.03 5.42
CA LYS A 87 -17.41 -10.30 6.84
C LYS A 87 -16.15 -11.13 7.07
N LYS A 88 -15.13 -10.92 6.25
CA LYS A 88 -13.86 -11.64 6.33
C LYS A 88 -12.68 -10.80 5.90
N PHE A 89 -11.49 -11.26 6.27
CA PHE A 89 -10.23 -10.73 5.82
C PHE A 89 -9.77 -11.41 4.52
N ALA A 90 -9.09 -10.64 3.68
CA ALA A 90 -8.19 -11.13 2.65
C ALA A 90 -6.73 -10.96 3.12
N VAL A 91 -5.87 -11.95 2.89
CA VAL A 91 -4.44 -11.84 3.21
C VAL A 91 -3.73 -11.03 2.12
N CYS A 92 -3.18 -9.88 2.48
CA CYS A 92 -2.45 -8.99 1.57
C CYS A 92 -0.92 -9.13 1.69
N ALA A 93 -0.42 -9.42 2.89
CA ALA A 93 0.97 -9.79 3.13
C ALA A 93 1.01 -11.04 4.01
N PRO A 94 1.65 -12.13 3.57
CA PRO A 94 1.69 -13.37 4.32
C PRO A 94 2.62 -13.25 5.52
N GLY A 95 2.32 -13.99 6.58
CA GLY A 95 3.19 -14.04 7.75
C GLY A 95 2.52 -14.65 8.98
N PHE A 96 3.21 -14.55 10.11
CA PHE A 96 2.79 -15.19 11.35
C PHE A 96 1.89 -14.30 12.19
N LEU A 97 0.82 -14.88 12.72
CA LEU A 97 -0.03 -14.29 13.74
C LEU A 97 0.11 -15.11 15.01
N SER A 98 0.37 -14.44 16.13
CA SER A 98 0.42 -15.11 17.44
C SER A 98 -0.44 -14.39 18.46
N VAL A 99 -0.93 -15.15 19.45
CA VAL A 99 -1.55 -14.56 20.63
C VAL A 99 -0.55 -13.62 21.29
N SER A 100 -1.04 -12.50 21.81
CA SER A 100 -0.25 -11.40 22.36
C SER A 100 0.59 -10.60 21.36
N SER A 101 0.62 -10.94 20.06
CA SER A 101 1.24 -10.08 19.05
C SER A 101 0.65 -8.68 19.05
N ARG A 102 1.51 -7.66 18.91
CA ARG A 102 1.05 -6.29 18.72
C ARG A 102 0.46 -6.15 17.33
N VAL A 103 -0.74 -5.60 17.27
CA VAL A 103 -1.43 -5.27 16.02
C VAL A 103 -1.94 -3.84 16.05
N SER A 104 -2.05 -3.24 14.87
CA SER A 104 -2.63 -1.92 14.64
C SER A 104 -3.66 -2.00 13.52
N ILE A 105 -4.69 -1.16 13.61
CA ILE A 105 -5.58 -0.93 12.48
C ILE A 105 -4.92 0.13 11.61
N TRP A 106 -4.81 -0.17 10.33
CA TRP A 106 -4.30 0.73 9.31
C TRP A 106 -5.47 1.11 8.40
N LYS A 107 -5.74 2.41 8.28
CA LYS A 107 -6.70 2.90 7.29
C LYS A 107 -6.19 2.65 5.88
N ALA A 108 -7.08 2.30 4.96
CA ALA A 108 -6.70 2.12 3.57
C ALA A 108 -6.14 3.41 2.96
N ILE A 109 -4.94 3.34 2.37
CA ILE A 109 -4.38 4.46 1.60
C ILE A 109 -4.95 4.38 0.18
N LYS A 110 -5.89 5.26 -0.13
CA LYS A 110 -6.44 5.38 -1.49
C LYS A 110 -5.35 5.87 -2.43
N THR A 111 -4.96 5.02 -3.37
CA THR A 111 -3.77 5.18 -4.21
C THR A 111 -4.14 5.18 -5.69
N ALA A 112 -3.52 6.07 -6.48
CA ALA A 112 -3.55 6.02 -7.94
C ALA A 112 -2.15 5.79 -8.51
N ILE A 113 -2.06 5.17 -9.68
CA ILE A 113 -0.80 4.96 -10.40
C ILE A 113 -0.87 5.57 -11.79
N LEU A 114 0.10 6.43 -12.11
CA LEU A 114 0.27 7.03 -13.43
C LEU A 114 1.52 6.52 -14.11
N THR A 115 1.36 5.86 -15.24
CA THR A 115 2.49 5.53 -16.11
C THR A 115 2.64 6.61 -17.16
N VAL A 116 3.80 7.26 -17.20
CA VAL A 116 4.14 8.31 -18.17
C VAL A 116 5.03 7.69 -19.24
N SER A 117 4.51 7.56 -20.45
CA SER A 117 5.20 6.91 -21.57
C SER A 117 4.51 7.18 -22.91
N ASP A 118 5.17 7.91 -23.80
CA ASP A 118 4.71 8.15 -25.19
C ASP A 118 4.36 6.87 -25.95
N LYS A 119 5.14 5.80 -25.74
CA LYS A 119 4.91 4.49 -26.37
C LYS A 119 3.81 3.72 -25.65
N GLY A 120 3.79 3.81 -24.31
CA GLY A 120 2.78 3.15 -23.49
C GLY A 120 1.37 3.68 -23.77
N SER A 121 1.23 5.00 -23.90
CA SER A 121 -0.05 5.64 -24.19
C SER A 121 -0.61 5.29 -25.58
N LYS A 122 0.24 4.80 -26.49
CA LYS A 122 -0.13 4.31 -27.82
C LYS A 122 -0.30 2.79 -27.90
N GLY A 123 -0.09 2.07 -26.79
CA GLY A 123 -0.09 0.61 -26.76
C GLY A 123 1.13 -0.05 -27.42
N GLU A 124 2.17 0.73 -27.74
CA GLU A 124 3.40 0.26 -28.40
C GLU A 124 4.41 -0.33 -27.40
N ARG A 125 4.16 -0.18 -26.09
CA ARG A 125 4.98 -0.72 -25.02
C ARG A 125 4.11 -1.15 -23.84
N ILE A 126 4.39 -2.35 -23.34
CA ILE A 126 3.77 -2.87 -22.11
C ILE A 126 4.40 -2.17 -20.90
N ASP A 127 3.55 -1.66 -20.01
CA ASP A 127 3.96 -1.13 -18.72
C ASP A 127 4.28 -2.28 -17.76
N THR A 128 5.50 -2.26 -17.22
CA THR A 128 5.95 -3.22 -16.21
C THR A 128 6.21 -2.58 -14.85
N ALA A 129 6.32 -1.25 -14.79
CA ALA A 129 6.62 -0.54 -13.55
C ALA A 129 5.36 -0.21 -12.75
N GLY A 130 4.26 0.15 -13.42
CA GLY A 130 2.97 0.41 -12.76
C GLY A 130 2.46 -0.80 -11.97
N PRO A 131 2.38 -2.01 -12.56
CA PRO A 131 1.98 -3.22 -11.83
C PRO A 131 2.90 -3.57 -10.65
N GLU A 132 4.20 -3.28 -10.76
CA GLU A 132 5.13 -3.52 -9.64
C GLU A 132 4.88 -2.55 -8.48
N LEU A 133 4.63 -1.26 -8.77
CA LEU A 133 4.27 -0.28 -7.75
C LEU A 133 2.96 -0.64 -7.06
N GLU A 134 1.97 -1.13 -7.79
CA GLU A 134 0.70 -1.64 -7.23
C GLU A 134 0.93 -2.79 -6.25
N ARG A 135 1.75 -3.78 -6.64
CA ARG A 135 2.11 -4.90 -5.76
C ARG A 135 2.80 -4.41 -4.49
N LEU A 136 3.75 -3.49 -4.63
CA LEU A 136 4.54 -2.96 -3.51
C LEU A 136 3.71 -2.11 -2.54
N ILE A 137 2.84 -1.23 -3.04
CA ILE A 137 2.01 -0.38 -2.18
C ILE A 137 0.90 -1.15 -1.49
N THR A 138 0.39 -2.23 -2.09
CA THR A 138 -0.58 -3.13 -1.45
C THR A 138 -0.02 -3.71 -0.14
N ALA A 139 1.26 -4.08 -0.13
CA ALA A 139 1.94 -4.56 1.07
C ALA A 139 2.12 -3.48 2.16
N GLN A 140 1.88 -2.20 1.83
CA GLN A 140 1.93 -1.06 2.75
C GLN A 140 0.54 -0.53 3.12
N GLY A 141 -0.53 -1.30 2.84
CA GLY A 141 -1.92 -0.90 3.10
C GLY A 141 -2.47 0.11 2.08
N GLY A 142 -1.87 0.19 0.90
CA GLY A 142 -2.43 0.92 -0.23
C GLY A 142 -3.48 0.12 -0.97
N VAL A 143 -4.49 0.83 -1.47
CA VAL A 143 -5.54 0.31 -2.33
C VAL A 143 -5.48 1.10 -3.63
N VAL A 144 -5.09 0.44 -4.70
CA VAL A 144 -5.03 1.08 -6.03
C VAL A 144 -6.44 1.12 -6.61
N GLU A 145 -7.06 2.30 -6.63
CA GLU A 145 -8.44 2.48 -7.13
C GLU A 145 -8.48 2.95 -8.59
N ASP A 146 -7.40 3.55 -9.10
CA ASP A 146 -7.31 3.95 -10.51
C ASP A 146 -5.87 3.84 -11.03
N LYS A 147 -5.75 3.53 -12.32
CA LYS A 147 -4.50 3.42 -13.07
C LYS A 147 -4.67 4.01 -14.45
N LYS A 148 -3.77 4.90 -14.85
CA LYS A 148 -3.78 5.52 -16.18
C LYS A 148 -2.40 5.50 -16.81
N ILE A 149 -2.38 5.54 -18.14
CA ILE A 149 -1.16 5.74 -18.93
C ILE A 149 -1.34 7.02 -19.74
N VAL A 150 -0.39 7.95 -19.65
CA VAL A 150 -0.40 9.24 -20.37
C VAL A 150 0.90 9.41 -21.16
N PRO A 151 0.90 10.19 -22.25
CA PRO A 151 2.13 10.54 -22.95
C PRO A 151 3.02 11.45 -22.07
N ASP A 152 4.27 11.63 -22.48
CA ASP A 152 5.25 12.51 -21.84
C ASP A 152 4.93 14.00 -22.12
N GLU A 153 3.75 14.43 -21.72
CA GLU A 153 3.23 15.79 -21.87
C GLU A 153 2.90 16.38 -20.50
N LYS A 154 3.56 17.49 -20.15
CA LYS A 154 3.45 18.12 -18.83
C LYS A 154 1.99 18.34 -18.42
N ASP A 155 1.19 18.94 -19.31
CA ASP A 155 -0.20 19.30 -19.01
C ASP A 155 -1.05 18.04 -18.74
N LYS A 156 -0.85 16.97 -19.51
CA LYS A 156 -1.58 15.70 -19.31
C LYS A 156 -1.23 15.02 -18.00
N ILE A 157 0.04 15.04 -17.60
CA ILE A 157 0.49 14.52 -16.31
C ILE A 157 -0.15 15.33 -15.18
N ALA A 158 -0.05 16.66 -15.25
CA ALA A 158 -0.58 17.57 -14.23
C ALA A 158 -2.11 17.49 -14.11
N GLU A 159 -2.85 17.48 -15.22
CA GLU A 159 -4.31 17.37 -15.25
C GLU A 159 -4.78 16.06 -14.57
N CYS A 160 -4.16 14.94 -14.92
CA CYS A 160 -4.50 13.63 -14.35
C CYS A 160 -4.28 13.59 -12.84
N ILE A 161 -3.13 14.10 -12.37
CA ILE A 161 -2.80 14.12 -10.94
C ILE A 161 -3.78 15.03 -10.19
N LYS A 162 -4.04 16.24 -10.70
CA LYS A 162 -5.00 17.16 -10.09
C LYS A 162 -6.38 16.53 -9.95
N GLN A 163 -6.87 15.86 -10.99
CA GLN A 163 -8.16 15.16 -10.95
C GLN A 163 -8.22 14.16 -9.79
N TRP A 164 -7.23 13.28 -9.64
CA TRP A 164 -7.22 12.32 -8.53
C TRP A 164 -7.11 13.00 -7.16
N CYS A 165 -6.36 14.11 -7.06
CA CYS A 165 -6.32 14.87 -5.82
C CYS A 165 -7.69 15.49 -5.47
N GLU A 166 -8.49 15.93 -6.46
CA GLU A 166 -9.88 16.36 -6.22
C GLU A 166 -10.79 15.20 -5.79
N GLU A 167 -10.57 14.00 -6.34
CA GLU A 167 -11.30 12.77 -6.01
C GLU A 167 -10.89 12.17 -4.64
N GLY A 168 -10.00 12.85 -3.91
CA GLY A 168 -9.64 12.49 -2.54
C GLY A 168 -8.63 11.35 -2.42
N PHE A 169 -7.83 11.10 -3.46
CA PHE A 169 -6.72 10.15 -3.35
C PHE A 169 -5.68 10.63 -2.33
N ASN A 170 -5.20 9.72 -1.49
CA ASN A 170 -4.20 10.05 -0.46
C ASN A 170 -2.78 9.99 -1.03
N LEU A 171 -2.56 9.13 -2.02
CA LEU A 171 -1.26 8.86 -2.62
C LEU A 171 -1.38 8.74 -4.15
N VAL A 172 -0.47 9.36 -4.87
CA VAL A 172 -0.30 9.16 -6.32
C VAL A 172 1.14 8.75 -6.58
N LEU A 173 1.33 7.61 -7.22
CA LEU A 173 2.64 7.13 -7.65
C LEU A 173 2.74 7.29 -9.16
N THR A 174 3.74 8.01 -9.66
CA THR A 174 4.01 8.11 -11.09
C THR A 174 5.23 7.29 -11.46
N THR A 175 5.30 6.78 -12.68
CA THR A 175 6.47 6.05 -13.19
C THR A 175 6.78 6.43 -14.61
N GLY A 176 8.04 6.77 -14.88
CA GLY A 176 8.50 7.25 -16.20
C GLY A 176 8.68 8.77 -16.27
N GLY A 177 9.35 9.22 -17.32
CA GLY A 177 9.62 10.64 -17.58
C GLY A 177 10.52 11.35 -16.56
N THR A 178 11.34 10.62 -15.79
CA THR A 178 12.23 11.18 -14.74
C THR A 178 13.71 11.23 -15.14
N GLY A 179 14.05 10.87 -16.39
CA GLY A 179 15.41 10.90 -16.90
C GLY A 179 15.91 12.31 -17.26
N LEU A 180 16.92 12.35 -18.13
CA LEU A 180 17.58 13.57 -18.63
C LEU A 180 17.24 13.89 -20.10
N SER A 181 16.38 13.11 -20.74
CA SER A 181 16.00 13.39 -22.13
C SER A 181 15.05 14.58 -22.22
N ALA A 182 14.94 15.20 -23.39
CA ALA A 182 14.02 16.31 -23.61
C ALA A 182 12.53 15.94 -23.45
N ARG A 183 12.21 14.64 -23.47
CA ARG A 183 10.84 14.13 -23.21
C ARG A 183 10.60 13.84 -21.74
N ASP A 184 11.64 13.69 -20.92
CA ASP A 184 11.48 13.41 -19.50
C ASP A 184 11.00 14.67 -18.77
N VAL A 185 9.68 14.83 -18.62
CA VAL A 185 9.04 16.04 -18.08
C VAL A 185 8.20 15.81 -16.82
N THR A 186 8.20 14.60 -16.27
CA THR A 186 7.41 14.25 -15.06
C THR A 186 7.78 15.12 -13.85
N PRO A 187 9.06 15.35 -13.51
CA PRO A 187 9.43 16.23 -12.40
C PRO A 187 8.91 17.65 -12.57
N GLU A 188 9.00 18.22 -13.79
CA GLU A 188 8.48 19.56 -14.10
C GLU A 188 6.97 19.63 -13.96
N ALA A 189 6.25 18.62 -14.43
CA ALA A 189 4.79 18.55 -14.29
C ALA A 189 4.36 18.51 -12.82
N LEU A 190 5.10 17.77 -11.98
CA LEU A 190 4.88 17.74 -10.54
C LEU A 190 5.21 19.09 -9.89
N ILE A 191 6.40 19.64 -10.14
CA ILE A 191 6.85 20.89 -9.51
C ILE A 191 5.91 22.05 -9.85
N GLU A 192 5.37 22.10 -11.07
CA GLU A 192 4.43 23.14 -11.51
C GLU A 192 3.15 23.17 -10.68
N ILE A 193 2.68 22.02 -10.21
CA ILE A 193 1.43 21.91 -9.44
C ILE A 193 1.67 21.84 -7.93
N ALA A 194 2.93 21.80 -7.48
CA ALA A 194 3.26 21.56 -6.08
C ALA A 194 2.86 22.73 -5.18
N GLU A 195 2.15 22.44 -4.09
CA GLU A 195 2.03 23.38 -2.97
C GLU A 195 3.28 23.35 -2.08
N LYS A 196 3.85 22.14 -1.91
CA LYS A 196 5.13 21.93 -1.24
C LYS A 196 5.92 20.85 -1.97
N ILE A 197 7.23 21.05 -2.10
CA ILE A 197 8.15 20.02 -2.58
C ILE A 197 8.68 19.25 -1.37
N VAL A 198 8.78 17.93 -1.48
CA VAL A 198 9.34 17.05 -0.44
C VAL A 198 10.60 16.38 -1.00
N PRO A 199 11.73 17.11 -1.08
CA PRO A 199 12.93 16.65 -1.78
C PRO A 199 13.55 15.39 -1.17
N GLY A 200 13.35 15.18 0.14
CA GLY A 200 13.87 14.04 0.90
C GLY A 200 13.52 12.67 0.30
N PHE A 201 12.37 12.52 -0.37
CA PHE A 201 12.03 11.29 -1.09
C PHE A 201 13.00 11.02 -2.24
N GLY A 202 13.24 12.03 -3.09
CA GLY A 202 14.17 11.89 -4.22
C GLY A 202 15.61 11.70 -3.74
N GLU A 203 16.01 12.38 -2.66
CA GLU A 203 17.31 12.23 -2.03
C GLU A 203 17.52 10.79 -1.50
N MET A 204 16.55 10.26 -0.77
CA MET A 204 16.62 8.89 -0.24
C MET A 204 16.64 7.84 -1.35
N MET A 205 15.82 8.01 -2.39
CA MET A 205 15.83 7.15 -3.57
C MET A 205 17.20 7.12 -4.24
N ARG A 206 17.80 8.28 -4.51
CA ARG A 206 19.14 8.35 -5.13
C ARG A 206 20.20 7.74 -4.23
N MET A 207 20.22 8.12 -2.95
CA MET A 207 21.24 7.67 -2.00
C MET A 207 21.20 6.16 -1.77
N ASP A 208 20.03 5.58 -1.54
CA ASP A 208 19.93 4.13 -1.28
C ASP A 208 20.22 3.30 -2.53
N THR A 209 19.83 3.78 -3.71
CA THR A 209 19.97 3.01 -4.94
C THR A 209 21.34 3.09 -5.61
N LEU A 210 22.23 3.98 -5.16
CA LEU A 210 23.63 4.04 -5.60
C LEU A 210 24.37 2.71 -5.40
N LYS A 211 24.03 1.95 -4.35
CA LYS A 211 24.61 0.62 -4.10
C LYS A 211 24.30 -0.41 -5.21
N TYR A 212 23.27 -0.17 -6.02
CA TYR A 212 22.89 -1.03 -7.14
C TYR A 212 23.40 -0.52 -8.49
N THR A 213 23.52 0.79 -8.66
CA THR A 213 24.01 1.40 -9.90
C THR A 213 24.52 2.82 -9.66
N GLU A 214 25.69 3.12 -10.22
CA GLU A 214 26.26 4.47 -10.20
C GLU A 214 25.37 5.49 -10.94
N ARG A 215 24.51 5.03 -11.85
CA ARG A 215 23.58 5.90 -12.60
C ARG A 215 22.40 6.39 -11.76
N ALA A 216 22.24 5.91 -10.53
CA ALA A 216 21.12 6.24 -9.65
C ALA A 216 20.94 7.74 -9.47
N PHE A 217 22.03 8.52 -9.37
CA PHE A 217 21.95 9.96 -9.16
C PHE A 217 21.40 10.75 -10.37
N LEU A 218 21.28 10.13 -11.55
CA LEU A 218 20.76 10.78 -12.76
C LEU A 218 19.22 10.89 -12.77
N THR A 219 18.51 10.12 -11.94
CA THR A 219 17.05 10.28 -11.85
C THR A 219 16.67 11.60 -11.20
N ARG A 220 15.73 12.29 -11.82
CA ARG A 220 15.13 13.52 -11.32
C ARG A 220 13.85 13.26 -10.53
N SER A 221 13.69 12.04 -10.02
CA SER A 221 12.62 11.65 -9.09
C SER A 221 12.49 12.65 -7.94
N VAL A 222 11.24 13.03 -7.68
CA VAL A 222 10.85 14.02 -6.66
C VAL A 222 9.48 13.63 -6.11
N ALA A 223 9.21 14.05 -4.87
CA ALA A 223 7.89 14.02 -4.30
C ALA A 223 7.39 15.44 -4.04
N ILE A 224 6.07 15.62 -4.13
CA ILE A 224 5.39 16.88 -3.84
C ILE A 224 4.15 16.59 -2.99
N ILE A 225 3.64 17.65 -2.37
CA ILE A 225 2.32 17.69 -1.77
C ILE A 225 1.46 18.61 -2.63
N TYR A 226 0.28 18.13 -2.98
CA TYR A 226 -0.80 18.91 -3.56
C TYR A 226 -2.07 18.60 -2.78
N LYS A 227 -2.70 19.62 -2.19
CA LYS A 227 -3.78 19.46 -1.22
C LYS A 227 -3.40 18.50 -0.08
N LYS A 228 -4.17 17.41 0.08
CA LYS A 228 -3.93 16.35 1.09
C LYS A 228 -3.34 15.08 0.48
N THR A 229 -2.74 15.18 -0.70
CA THR A 229 -2.21 14.06 -1.45
C THR A 229 -0.69 14.14 -1.54
N LEU A 230 -0.03 13.03 -1.22
CA LEU A 230 1.39 12.84 -1.52
C LEU A 230 1.53 12.33 -2.95
N VAL A 231 2.36 12.98 -3.76
CA VAL A 231 2.62 12.56 -5.15
C VAL A 231 4.11 12.28 -5.30
N ILE A 232 4.48 11.10 -5.81
CA ILE A 232 5.88 10.64 -5.87
C ILE A 232 6.21 10.11 -7.27
N ALA A 233 7.30 10.60 -7.87
CA ALA A 233 7.76 10.16 -9.18
C ALA A 233 8.89 9.12 -9.13
N PHE A 234 8.65 7.96 -9.75
CA PHE A 234 9.58 6.84 -9.84
C PHE A 234 10.18 6.67 -11.25
N PRO A 235 11.35 6.02 -11.37
CA PRO A 235 11.91 5.66 -12.68
C PRO A 235 11.01 4.69 -13.46
N GLY A 236 10.97 4.84 -14.79
CA GLY A 236 10.10 4.04 -15.68
C GLY A 236 10.49 2.57 -15.90
N SER A 237 11.56 2.08 -15.26
CA SER A 237 11.93 0.65 -15.33
C SER A 237 11.39 -0.07 -14.09
N GLN A 238 10.85 -1.28 -14.25
CA GLN A 238 10.36 -2.09 -13.13
C GLN A 238 11.40 -2.22 -12.01
N ARG A 239 12.66 -2.50 -12.37
CA ARG A 239 13.77 -2.60 -11.40
C ARG A 239 14.01 -1.28 -10.67
N GLY A 240 14.09 -0.16 -11.40
CA GLY A 240 14.34 1.16 -10.80
C GLY A 240 13.20 1.62 -9.91
N ALA A 241 11.95 1.43 -10.34
CA ALA A 241 10.77 1.72 -9.54
C ALA A 241 10.75 0.93 -8.24
N LYS A 242 10.98 -0.39 -8.30
CA LYS A 242 11.05 -1.27 -7.13
C LYS A 242 12.12 -0.80 -6.13
N GLN A 243 13.35 -0.61 -6.59
CA GLN A 243 14.47 -0.21 -5.72
C GLN A 243 14.24 1.17 -5.08
N CYS A 244 13.70 2.13 -5.85
CA CYS A 244 13.36 3.45 -5.31
C CYS A 244 12.20 3.39 -4.32
N PHE A 245 11.20 2.54 -4.56
CA PHE A 245 10.11 2.34 -3.62
C PHE A 245 10.62 1.76 -2.30
N GLU A 246 11.39 0.68 -2.35
CA GLU A 246 11.99 0.03 -1.18
C GLU A 246 12.81 1.02 -0.32
N ALA A 247 13.49 1.98 -0.95
CA ALA A 247 14.25 3.03 -0.26
C ALA A 247 13.40 3.97 0.61
N ILE A 248 12.12 4.18 0.26
CA ILE A 248 11.25 5.17 0.92
C ILE A 248 10.16 4.55 1.80
N VAL A 249 9.95 3.23 1.71
CA VAL A 249 8.93 2.48 2.48
C VAL A 249 8.90 2.87 3.96
N PRO A 250 10.04 2.98 4.68
CA PRO A 250 10.02 3.20 6.12
C PRO A 250 9.27 4.47 6.58
N ALA A 251 9.19 5.50 5.74
CA ALA A 251 8.54 6.77 6.05
C ALA A 251 7.25 7.01 5.25
N LEU A 252 6.99 6.23 4.19
CA LEU A 252 5.91 6.47 3.24
C LEU A 252 4.54 6.54 3.90
N ARG A 253 4.19 5.51 4.69
CA ARG A 253 2.88 5.40 5.32
C ARG A 253 2.61 6.55 6.29
N HIS A 254 3.56 6.84 7.17
CA HIS A 254 3.45 7.93 8.12
C HIS A 254 3.26 9.28 7.42
N GLY A 255 4.03 9.54 6.34
CA GLY A 255 3.86 10.77 5.55
C GLY A 255 2.45 10.93 4.99
N VAL A 256 1.83 9.85 4.51
CA VAL A 256 0.45 9.85 4.02
C VAL A 256 -0.55 10.04 5.16
N GLU A 257 -0.37 9.34 6.29
CA GLU A 257 -1.26 9.42 7.46
C GLU A 257 -1.27 10.84 8.06
N THR A 258 -0.10 11.48 8.13
CA THR A 258 0.03 12.88 8.56
C THR A 258 -0.72 13.84 7.64
N LEU A 259 -0.60 13.68 6.31
CA LEU A 259 -1.30 14.55 5.34
C LEU A 259 -2.81 14.33 5.35
N ALA A 260 -3.25 13.09 5.56
CA ALA A 260 -4.65 12.74 5.66
C ALA A 260 -5.27 13.14 7.02
N GLY A 261 -4.45 13.52 8.01
CA GLY A 261 -4.89 13.86 9.36
C GLY A 261 -5.39 12.64 10.13
N TRP A 262 -4.86 11.46 9.83
CA TRP A 262 -5.22 10.21 10.51
C TRP A 262 -4.37 9.96 11.77
N ASP A 263 -3.21 10.61 11.84
CA ASP A 263 -2.40 10.62 13.05
C ASP A 263 -3.11 11.41 14.15
N SER A 264 -3.44 10.72 15.22
CA SER A 264 -3.77 11.34 16.51
C SER A 264 -2.45 11.61 17.23
N GLU A 265 -1.99 12.86 17.17
CA GLU A 265 -0.87 13.43 17.95
C GLU A 265 0.41 12.55 18.04
N CYS A 266 1.31 12.67 17.05
CA CYS A 266 2.71 12.31 17.27
C CYS A 266 3.47 13.46 17.94
N GLY A 267 3.28 13.60 19.24
CA GLY A 267 4.19 14.31 20.15
C GLY A 267 4.54 13.39 21.31
N GLY A 268 5.61 12.60 21.17
CA GLY A 268 6.10 11.68 22.20
C GLY A 268 7.30 10.86 21.76
#